data_AF-A0A940L785-F1
#
_entry.id   AF-A0A940L785-F1
#
_cell.length_a   1.000
_cell.length_b   1.000
_cell.length_c   1.000
_cell.angle_alpha   90.00
_cell.angle_beta   90.00
_cell.angle_gamma   90.00
#
_symmetry.space_group_name_H-M   'P 1'
#
loop_
_entity.id
_entity.type
_entity.pdbx_description
1 polymer ?
#
loop_
_entity_poly.entity_id
_entity_poly.type
_entity_poly.pdbx_seq_one_letter_code
_entity_poly.pdbx_strand_id
1 'polypeptide(L)'
;MDKLSYLYIFLQSNLIEVFVYYIFYRKLMSFGTNTALVSFSNSLTHPIVVFGFMTSGMSYLKSVLVAEAFAIIAEGLLHGYFGKISYRRTFLASSIANLASWQLAPLITYFIFFMR
;
A
#
# COMPACT_ATOMS: atom_id res chain seq x y z
N MET A 1 -10.11 -15.80 1.83
CA MET A 1 -9.78 -14.93 2.99
C MET A 1 -11.08 -14.43 3.57
N ASP A 2 -11.29 -14.55 4.88
CA ASP A 2 -12.48 -13.97 5.52
C ASP A 2 -12.38 -12.43 5.59
N LYS A 3 -13.52 -11.78 5.83
CA LYS A 3 -13.64 -10.32 5.81
C LYS A 3 -12.81 -9.65 6.91
N LEU A 4 -12.63 -10.30 8.06
CA LEU A 4 -11.89 -9.75 9.19
C LEU A 4 -10.39 -9.82 8.93
N SER A 5 -9.89 -10.93 8.39
CA SER A 5 -8.49 -11.04 7.96
C SER A 5 -8.14 -10.04 6.87
N TYR A 6 -9.03 -9.82 5.88
CA TYR A 6 -8.82 -8.77 4.87
C TYR A 6 -8.70 -7.39 5.52
N LEU A 7 -9.66 -7.03 6.38
CA LEU A 7 -9.68 -5.74 7.04
C LEU A 7 -8.43 -5.52 7.89
N TYR A 8 -7.96 -6.54 8.59
CA TYR A 8 -6.75 -6.47 9.38
C TYR A 8 -5.50 -6.20 8.53
N ILE A 9 -5.33 -6.96 7.43
CA ILE A 9 -4.22 -6.76 6.49
C ILE A 9 -4.28 -5.37 5.88
N PHE A 10 -5.47 -4.93 5.46
CA PHE A 10 -5.70 -3.60 4.91
C PHE A 10 -5.31 -2.50 5.90
N LEU A 11 -5.72 -2.60 7.17
CA LEU A 11 -5.38 -1.60 8.17
C LEU A 11 -3.87 -1.57 8.47
N GLN A 12 -3.20 -2.73 8.50
CA GLN A 12 -1.76 -2.82 8.69
C GLN A 12 -0.99 -2.19 7.53
N SER A 13 -1.27 -2.60 6.29
CA SER A 13 -0.61 -2.05 5.11
C SER A 13 -0.86 -0.56 5.01
N ASN A 14 -2.11 -0.12 5.19
CA ASN A 14 -2.47 1.29 5.17
C ASN A 14 -1.72 2.11 6.22
N LEU A 15 -1.61 1.60 7.46
CA LEU A 15 -0.87 2.31 8.51
C LEU A 15 0.61 2.47 8.15
N ILE A 16 1.26 1.41 7.67
CA ILE A 16 2.67 1.45 7.25
C ILE A 16 2.85 2.48 6.14
N GLU A 17 2.00 2.42 5.12
CA GLU A 17 2.09 3.29 3.96
C GLU A 17 1.80 4.76 4.32
N VAL A 18 0.85 5.03 5.22
CA VAL A 18 0.60 6.40 5.74
C VAL A 18 1.88 7.00 6.32
N PHE A 19 2.61 6.23 7.13
CA PHE A 19 3.88 6.69 7.69
C PHE A 19 4.94 6.93 6.62
N VAL A 20 5.10 6.00 5.67
CA VAL A 20 6.06 6.15 4.57
C VAL A 20 5.73 7.38 3.74
N TYR A 21 4.51 7.51 3.22
CA TYR A 21 4.09 8.67 2.43
C TYR A 21 4.20 9.98 3.20
N TYR A 22 3.90 9.98 4.50
CA TYR A 22 4.07 11.19 5.32
C TYR A 22 5.53 11.67 5.35
N ILE A 23 6.52 10.77 5.42
CA ILE A 23 7.94 11.18 5.36
C ILE A 23 8.25 11.93 4.06
N PHE A 24 7.70 11.48 2.93
CA PHE A 24 7.87 12.11 1.62
C PHE A 24 7.07 13.40 1.46
N TYR A 25 5.89 13.49 2.06
CA TYR A 25 4.93 14.57 1.85
C TYR A 25 4.79 15.55 3.02
N ARG A 26 5.48 15.36 4.15
CA ARG A 26 5.36 16.19 5.36
C ARG A 26 5.53 17.70 5.17
N LYS A 27 6.26 18.11 4.12
CA LYS A 27 6.45 19.53 3.76
C LYS A 27 5.42 20.06 2.77
N LEU A 28 4.57 19.20 2.20
CA LEU A 28 3.60 19.50 1.16
C LEU A 28 2.16 19.44 1.67
N MET A 29 1.87 18.58 2.65
CA MET A 29 0.52 18.38 3.18
C MET A 29 0.53 17.99 4.65
N SER A 30 -0.61 18.23 5.31
CA SER A 30 -0.83 17.82 6.70
C SER A 30 -0.89 16.30 6.84
N PHE A 31 -0.63 15.79 8.04
CA PHE A 31 -0.76 14.36 8.33
C PHE A 31 -2.18 13.85 8.03
N GLY A 32 -3.23 14.61 8.39
CA GLY A 32 -4.61 14.22 8.12
C GLY A 32 -4.92 14.10 6.63
N THR A 33 -4.46 15.08 5.83
CA THR A 33 -4.61 15.04 4.36
C THR A 33 -3.86 13.86 3.75
N ASN A 34 -2.64 13.59 4.23
CA ASN A 34 -1.86 12.43 3.80
C ASN A 34 -2.60 11.11 4.12
N THR A 35 -3.09 10.96 5.36
CA THR A 35 -3.84 9.78 5.78
C THR A 35 -5.08 9.55 4.93
N ALA A 36 -5.84 10.60 4.65
CA ALA A 36 -7.02 10.51 3.79
C ALA A 36 -6.66 10.09 2.36
N LEU A 37 -5.61 10.69 1.77
CA LEU A 37 -5.17 10.38 0.41
C LEU A 37 -4.67 8.94 0.28
N VAL A 38 -3.83 8.49 1.23
CA VAL A 38 -3.32 7.11 1.26
C VAL A 38 -4.48 6.13 1.43
N SER A 39 -5.37 6.38 2.39
CA SER A 39 -6.51 5.49 2.65
C SER A 39 -7.47 5.42 1.45
N PHE A 40 -7.68 6.54 0.76
CA PHE A 40 -8.44 6.57 -0.48
C PHE A 40 -7.75 5.75 -1.57
N SER A 41 -6.45 5.97 -1.79
CA SER A 41 -5.68 5.23 -2.80
C SER A 41 -5.72 3.72 -2.53
N ASN A 42 -5.46 3.31 -1.29
CA ASN A 42 -5.44 1.92 -0.88
C ASN A 42 -6.82 1.27 -0.96
N SER A 43 -7.89 2.01 -0.67
CA SER A 43 -9.25 1.50 -0.83
C SER A 43 -9.60 1.14 -2.28
N LEU A 44 -8.87 1.69 -3.25
CA LEU A 44 -9.01 1.35 -4.66
C LEU A 44 -8.00 0.27 -5.09
N THR A 45 -6.74 0.37 -4.67
CA THR A 45 -5.67 -0.51 -5.17
C THR A 45 -5.62 -1.86 -4.46
N HIS A 46 -5.78 -1.90 -3.13
CA HIS A 46 -5.64 -3.13 -2.34
C HIS A 46 -6.70 -4.19 -2.68
N PRO A 47 -7.98 -3.87 -2.91
CA PRO A 47 -8.95 -4.88 -3.37
C PRO A 47 -8.54 -5.53 -4.69
N ILE A 48 -7.99 -4.75 -5.63
CA ILE A 48 -7.55 -5.26 -6.94
C ILE A 48 -6.31 -6.14 -6.78
N VAL A 49 -5.37 -5.75 -5.92
CA VAL A 49 -4.20 -6.57 -5.58
C VAL A 49 -4.64 -7.90 -4.99
N VAL A 50 -5.45 -7.87 -3.93
CA VAL A 50 -5.82 -9.06 -3.15
C VAL A 50 -6.78 -9.96 -3.91
N PHE A 51 -7.87 -9.41 -4.46
CA PHE A 51 -8.94 -10.19 -5.09
C PHE A 51 -8.84 -10.30 -6.61
N GLY A 52 -7.92 -9.56 -7.24
CA GLY A 52 -7.64 -9.65 -8.67
C GLY A 52 -6.34 -10.42 -8.95
N PHE A 53 -5.20 -9.87 -8.55
CA PHE A 53 -3.90 -10.44 -8.90
C PHE A 53 -3.53 -11.65 -8.03
N MET A 54 -3.66 -11.54 -6.71
CA MET A 54 -3.24 -12.59 -5.78
C MET A 54 -4.11 -13.85 -5.83
N THR A 55 -5.37 -13.71 -6.24
CA THR A 55 -6.32 -14.81 -6.49
C THR A 55 -6.34 -15.27 -7.93
N SER A 56 -5.53 -14.66 -8.81
CA SER A 56 -5.42 -15.13 -10.19
C SER A 56 -4.80 -16.53 -10.24
N GLY A 57 -5.12 -17.31 -11.29
CA GLY A 57 -4.50 -18.62 -11.53
C GLY A 57 -3.01 -18.56 -11.94
N MET A 58 -2.35 -17.40 -11.79
CA MET A 58 -0.93 -17.25 -12.05
C MET A 58 -0.08 -17.89 -10.94
N SER A 59 1.19 -18.13 -11.21
CA SER A 59 2.13 -18.53 -10.16
C SER A 59 2.28 -17.41 -9.13
N TYR A 60 2.55 -17.77 -7.87
CA TYR A 60 2.67 -16.83 -6.77
C TYR A 60 3.63 -15.68 -7.07
N LEU A 61 4.85 -15.97 -7.56
CA LEU A 61 5.83 -14.96 -7.92
C LEU A 61 5.31 -13.99 -8.99
N LYS A 62 4.62 -14.51 -10.01
CA LYS A 62 4.06 -13.68 -11.09
C LYS A 62 2.93 -12.79 -10.55
N SER A 63 2.06 -13.31 -9.69
CA SER A 63 1.00 -12.55 -9.04
C SER A 63 1.55 -11.40 -8.20
N VAL A 64 2.60 -11.65 -7.40
CA VAL A 64 3.26 -10.63 -6.58
C VAL A 64 3.88 -9.52 -7.44
N LEU A 65 4.68 -9.89 -8.45
CA LEU A 65 5.34 -8.91 -9.31
C LEU A 65 4.35 -8.01 -10.06
N VAL A 66 3.25 -8.58 -10.57
CA VAL A 66 2.21 -7.82 -11.27
C VAL A 66 1.43 -6.94 -10.29
N ALA A 67 1.11 -7.45 -9.09
CA ALA A 67 0.44 -6.69 -8.05
C ALA A 67 1.27 -5.47 -7.59
N GLU A 68 2.56 -5.65 -7.35
CA GLU A 68 3.48 -4.57 -6.97
C GLU A 68 3.61 -3.53 -8.09
N ALA A 69 3.83 -3.97 -9.34
CA ALA A 69 3.92 -3.05 -10.47
C ALA A 69 2.63 -2.25 -10.63
N PHE A 70 1.47 -2.89 -10.50
CA PHE A 70 0.18 -2.21 -10.52
C PHE A 70 0.04 -1.19 -9.39
N ALA A 71 0.33 -1.58 -8.14
CA ALA A 71 0.18 -0.72 -6.98
C ALA A 71 1.08 0.52 -7.09
N ILE A 72 2.35 0.33 -7.46
CA ILE A 72 3.30 1.43 -7.67
C ILE A 72 2.79 2.42 -8.72
N ILE A 73 2.25 1.90 -9.82
CA ILE A 73 1.74 2.73 -10.91
C ILE A 73 0.46 3.46 -10.51
N ALA A 74 -0.53 2.72 -10.02
CA ALA A 74 -1.84 3.25 -9.68
C ALA A 74 -1.76 4.28 -8.55
N GLU A 75 -1.07 3.96 -7.45
CA GLU A 75 -0.90 4.89 -6.33
C GLU A 75 -0.04 6.09 -6.73
N GLY A 76 1.06 5.88 -7.47
CA GLY A 76 1.90 6.96 -7.96
C GLY A 76 1.10 7.98 -8.79
N LEU A 77 0.18 7.49 -9.63
CA LEU A 77 -0.73 8.33 -10.42
C LEU A 77 -1.80 9.00 -9.55
N LEU A 78 -2.48 8.26 -8.67
CA LEU A 78 -3.53 8.78 -7.79
C LEU A 78 -2.99 9.88 -6.88
N HIS A 79 -1.83 9.65 -6.26
CA HIS A 79 -1.20 10.64 -5.38
C HIS A 79 -0.68 11.84 -6.15
N GLY A 80 -0.16 11.66 -7.36
CA GLY A 80 0.28 12.76 -8.21
C GLY A 80 -0.88 13.65 -8.62
N TYR A 81 -1.98 13.03 -9.06
CA TYR A 81 -3.19 13.73 -9.52
C TYR A 81 -3.94 14.42 -8.38
N PHE A 82 -4.36 13.67 -7.36
CA PHE A 82 -5.17 14.21 -6.25
C PHE A 82 -4.36 15.01 -5.24
N GLY A 83 -3.12 14.59 -4.97
CA GLY A 83 -2.23 15.31 -4.05
C GLY A 83 -1.56 16.53 -4.69
N LYS A 84 -1.63 16.69 -6.02
CA LYS A 84 -0.89 17.72 -6.79
C LYS A 84 0.61 17.69 -6.49
N ILE A 85 1.17 16.48 -6.32
CA ILE A 85 2.58 16.24 -6.03
C ILE A 85 3.29 15.84 -7.32
N SER A 86 4.58 16.17 -7.44
CA SER A 86 5.37 15.74 -8.59
C SER A 86 5.40 14.20 -8.70
N TYR A 87 5.11 13.69 -9.90
CA TYR A 87 5.08 12.24 -10.15
C TYR A 87 6.38 11.54 -9.76
N ARG A 88 7.54 12.17 -9.99
CA ARG A 88 8.83 11.61 -9.55
C ARG A 88 8.86 11.31 -8.05
N ARG A 89 8.29 12.20 -7.22
CA ARG A 89 8.23 12.00 -5.77
C ARG A 89 7.18 10.96 -5.42
N THR A 90 6.03 10.92 -6.09
CA THR A 90 4.97 9.95 -5.77
C THR A 90 5.34 8.53 -6.17
N PHE A 91 5.97 8.32 -7.33
CA PHE A 91 6.48 7.00 -7.73
C PHE A 91 7.58 6.50 -6.79
N LEU A 92 8.49 7.37 -6.35
CA LEU A 92 9.52 7.00 -5.38
C LEU A 92 8.89 6.62 -4.02
N ALA A 93 7.95 7.44 -3.54
CA ALA A 93 7.24 7.17 -2.29
C ALA A 93 6.45 5.86 -2.38
N SER A 94 5.72 5.63 -3.48
CA SER A 94 4.93 4.42 -3.70
C SER A 94 5.79 3.16 -3.83
N SER A 95 6.94 3.25 -4.50
CA SER A 95 7.91 2.13 -4.57
C SER A 95 8.38 1.73 -3.17
N ILE A 96 8.75 2.70 -2.34
CA ILE A 96 9.22 2.43 -0.97
C ILE A 96 8.07 1.97 -0.08
N ALA A 97 6.88 2.55 -0.23
CA ALA A 97 5.70 2.19 0.53
C ALA A 97 5.29 0.73 0.29
N ASN A 98 5.25 0.31 -0.98
CA ASN A 98 4.93 -1.07 -1.36
C ASN A 98 6.01 -2.06 -0.89
N LEU A 99 7.30 -1.75 -1.09
CA LEU A 99 8.38 -2.62 -0.57
C LEU A 99 8.32 -2.74 0.96
N ALA A 100 8.05 -1.64 1.65
CA ALA A 100 7.94 -1.64 3.10
C ALA A 100 6.71 -2.40 3.58
N SER A 101 5.54 -2.19 2.98
CA SER A 101 4.30 -2.87 3.41
C SER A 101 4.36 -4.38 3.16
N TRP A 102 4.95 -4.82 2.04
CA TRP A 102 5.15 -6.24 1.75
C TRP A 102 6.14 -6.93 2.69
N GLN A 103 7.19 -6.26 3.11
CA GLN A 103 8.16 -6.86 4.03
C GLN A 103 7.71 -6.78 5.48
N LEU A 104 7.15 -5.64 5.90
CA LEU A 104 6.83 -5.38 7.30
C LEU A 104 5.49 -5.97 7.72
N ALA A 105 4.45 -6.00 6.88
CA ALA A 105 3.15 -6.54 7.30
C ALA A 105 3.20 -8.03 7.68
N PRO A 106 3.89 -8.93 6.93
CA PRO A 106 4.06 -10.32 7.35
C PRO A 106 4.88 -10.45 8.64
N LEU A 107 5.94 -9.65 8.81
CA LEU A 107 6.75 -9.64 10.02
C LEU A 107 5.90 -9.24 11.24
N ILE A 108 5.14 -8.14 11.15
CA ILE A 108 4.27 -7.67 12.24
C ILE A 108 3.21 -8.74 12.56
N THR A 109 2.61 -9.35 11.55
CA THR A 109 1.66 -10.46 11.73
C THR A 109 2.33 -11.62 12.49
N TYR A 110 3.53 -12.02 12.09
CA TYR A 110 4.28 -13.08 12.78
C TYR A 110 4.55 -12.74 14.26
N PHE A 111 5.05 -11.54 14.55
CA PHE A 111 5.34 -11.10 15.91
C PHE A 111 4.09 -11.02 16.80
N ILE A 112 2.95 -10.59 16.26
CA ILE A 112 1.71 -10.43 17.05
C ILE A 112 1.04 -11.77 17.35
N PHE A 113 1.03 -12.70 16.39
CA PHE A 113 0.25 -13.93 16.50
C PHE A 113 1.05 -15.18 16.89
N PHE A 114 2.36 -15.22 16.61
CA PHE A 114 3.16 -16.45 16.78
C PHE A 114 4.29 -16.35 17.81
N MET A 115 4.73 -15.15 18.18
CA MET A 115 5.71 -14.95 19.27
C MET A 115 5.07 -14.74 20.65
N ARG A 116 3.81 -15.14 20.82
CA ARG A 116 3.13 -15.16 22.12
C ARG A 116 3.26 -16.52 22.78
#